data_AF-A0A9E1IGJ8-F1
#
_entry.id   AF-A0A9E1IGJ8-F1
#
_cell.length_a   1.000
_cell.length_b   1.000
_cell.length_c   1.000
_cell.angle_alpha   90.00
_cell.angle_beta   90.00
_cell.angle_gamma   90.00
#
_symmetry.space_group_name_H-M   'P 1'
#
loop_
_entity.id
_entity.type
_entity.pdbx_description
1 polymer ?
#
loop_
_entity_poly.entity_id
_entity_poly.type
_entity_poly.pdbx_seq_one_letter_code
_entity_poly.pdbx_strand_id
1 'polypeptide(L)' 'MAKHLLKLAAAGILIGLALACDELPEDDTLECGDITEDGLCEGETLKFCLDDELVVEDCEDNGFVCDVVDDEASCI' A
#
# COMPACT_ATOMS: atom_id res chain seq x y z
N MET A 1 -37.16 -22.31 13.20
CA MET A 1 -36.23 -22.52 14.33
C MET A 1 -34.84 -22.78 13.74
N ALA A 2 -34.12 -21.72 13.39
CA ALA A 2 -32.87 -21.78 12.65
C ALA A 2 -31.71 -22.27 13.53
N LYS A 3 -30.98 -23.29 13.05
CA LYS A 3 -29.71 -23.78 13.61
C LYS A 3 -28.60 -22.78 13.26
N HIS A 4 -28.36 -21.79 14.12
CA HIS A 4 -27.13 -20.99 14.09
C HIS A 4 -26.04 -21.73 14.85
N LEU A 5 -25.11 -22.36 14.12
CA LEU A 5 -23.90 -22.95 14.70
C LEU A 5 -22.84 -21.85 14.87
N LEU A 6 -22.74 -21.43 16.12
CA LEU A 6 -21.59 -20.79 16.77
C LEU A 6 -20.28 -21.49 16.40
N LYS A 7 -19.30 -20.73 15.92
CA LYS A 7 -17.87 -21.01 16.14
C LYS A 7 -17.25 -19.75 16.73
N LEU A 8 -17.25 -19.70 18.07
CA LEU A 8 -16.39 -18.79 18.82
C LEU A 8 -14.95 -19.29 18.73
N ALA A 9 -14.04 -18.37 18.41
CA ALA A 9 -12.71 -18.34 18.99
C ALA A 9 -12.44 -16.89 19.42
N ALA A 10 -13.12 -16.48 20.49
CA ALA A 10 -12.74 -15.30 21.26
C ALA A 10 -11.93 -15.81 22.47
N ALA A 11 -10.62 -15.57 22.46
CA ALA A 11 -9.73 -15.91 23.56
C ALA A 11 -8.67 -14.81 23.76
N GLY A 12 -8.91 -13.94 24.75
CA GLY A 12 -7.93 -13.04 25.41
C GLY A 12 -7.48 -11.83 24.58
N ILE A 13 -7.46 -10.59 25.06
CA ILE A 13 -7.02 -10.09 26.38
C ILE A 13 -7.68 -8.71 26.63
N LEU A 14 -8.09 -8.46 27.87
CA LEU A 14 -8.47 -7.14 28.39
C LEU A 14 -7.21 -6.32 28.70
N ILE A 15 -6.85 -5.31 27.89
CA ILE A 15 -5.95 -4.21 28.29
C ILE A 15 -6.52 -2.89 27.75
N GLY A 16 -6.80 -1.97 28.68
CA GLY A 16 -6.58 -0.52 28.61
C GLY A 16 -7.04 0.30 27.39
N LEU A 17 -7.98 1.22 27.65
CA LEU A 17 -8.04 2.60 27.13
C LEU A 17 -7.08 2.95 25.95
N ALA A 18 -7.67 3.20 24.78
CA ALA A 18 -7.07 3.75 23.54
C ALA A 18 -6.38 2.76 22.56
N LEU A 19 -7.15 1.93 21.86
CA LEU A 19 -6.76 1.42 20.54
C LEU A 19 -7.98 1.42 19.61
N ALA A 20 -8.17 2.50 18.87
CA ALA A 20 -8.86 2.46 17.59
C ALA A 20 -7.84 2.95 16.55
N CYS A 21 -6.86 2.11 16.27
CA CYS A 21 -5.97 2.15 15.10
C CYS A 21 -5.46 0.71 14.88
N ASP A 22 -6.36 -0.27 14.82
CA ASP A 22 -6.11 -1.70 14.62
C ASP A 22 -7.44 -2.19 14.02
N GLU A 23 -7.67 -2.29 12.71
CA GLU A 23 -6.90 -2.92 11.64
C GLU A 23 -6.75 -1.95 10.46
N LEU A 24 -5.53 -1.48 10.16
CA LEU A 24 -5.24 -1.01 8.80
C LEU A 24 -5.26 -2.28 7.93
N PRO A 25 -6.09 -2.37 6.89
CA PRO A 25 -5.97 -3.47 5.95
C PRO A 25 -4.56 -3.40 5.36
N GLU A 26 -3.72 -4.37 5.72
CA GLU A 26 -2.45 -4.60 5.04
C GLU A 26 -2.86 -5.12 3.65
N ASP A 27 -2.95 -4.19 2.69
CA ASP A 27 -3.28 -4.48 1.29
C ASP A 27 -2.05 -5.16 0.68
N ASP A 28 -1.86 -6.42 1.06
CA ASP A 28 -0.74 -7.30 0.73
C ASP A 28 -0.76 -7.75 -0.74
N THR A 29 -0.92 -6.82 -1.67
CA THR A 29 -0.67 -7.06 -3.09
C THR A 29 0.03 -5.87 -3.75
N LEU A 30 1.10 -5.36 -3.12
CA LEU A 30 2.12 -4.54 -3.81
C LEU A 30 2.90 -5.38 -4.83
N GLU A 31 2.19 -6.15 -5.65
CA GLU A 31 2.73 -6.76 -6.86
C GLU A 31 2.75 -5.69 -7.94
N CYS A 32 3.75 -5.73 -8.82
CA CYS A 32 3.91 -4.72 -9.86
C CYS A 32 2.73 -4.62 -10.81
N GLY A 33 1.95 -5.69 -11.00
CA GLY A 33 0.80 -5.70 -11.90
C GLY A 33 1.24 -5.37 -13.34
N ASP A 34 0.78 -4.23 -13.87
CA ASP A 34 1.14 -3.71 -15.19
C ASP A 34 2.32 -2.71 -15.16
N ILE A 35 2.87 -2.41 -13.98
CA ILE A 35 3.96 -1.45 -13.78
C ILE A 35 5.30 -2.12 -14.07
N THR A 36 6.12 -1.51 -14.93
CA THR A 36 7.48 -1.96 -15.23
C THR A 36 8.51 -1.25 -14.36
N GLU A 37 9.77 -1.66 -14.53
CA GLU A 37 10.94 -0.98 -13.95
C GLU A 37 11.10 0.48 -14.43
N ASP A 38 10.57 0.81 -15.61
CA ASP A 38 10.53 2.19 -16.13
C ASP A 38 9.63 3.10 -15.29
N GLY A 39 8.69 2.52 -14.54
CA GLY A 39 7.76 3.24 -13.70
C GLY A 39 6.73 4.09 -14.45
N LEU A 40 5.85 4.73 -13.69
CA LEU A 40 4.85 5.67 -14.19
C LEU A 40 4.52 6.74 -13.15
N CYS A 41 4.20 7.93 -13.64
CA CYS A 41 3.71 9.04 -12.83
C CYS A 41 2.17 9.06 -12.79
N GLU A 42 1.60 8.99 -11.59
CA GLU A 42 0.20 9.32 -11.32
C GLU A 42 0.11 10.67 -10.60
N GLY A 43 0.15 11.77 -11.35
CA GLY A 43 0.30 13.10 -10.76
C GLY A 43 1.71 13.25 -10.21
N GLU A 44 1.84 13.61 -8.93
CA GLU A 44 3.13 13.72 -8.23
C GLU A 44 3.58 12.41 -7.56
N THR A 45 2.84 11.32 -7.76
CA THR A 45 3.20 10.01 -7.22
C THR A 45 3.94 9.19 -8.28
N LEU A 46 5.19 8.83 -8.00
CA LEU A 46 5.99 7.89 -8.76
C LEU A 46 5.66 6.45 -8.33
N LYS A 47 5.37 5.58 -9.30
CA LYS A 47 5.20 4.14 -9.07
C LYS A 47 6.13 3.36 -9.98
N PHE A 48 6.94 2.46 -9.45
CA PHE A 48 7.83 1.63 -10.25
C PHE A 48 7.97 0.23 -9.65
N CYS A 49 8.27 -0.74 -10.52
CA CYS A 49 8.51 -2.11 -10.10
C CYS A 49 10.00 -2.32 -9.82
N LEU A 50 10.35 -2.71 -8.60
CA LEU A 50 11.71 -3.05 -8.22
C LEU A 50 11.73 -4.45 -7.60
N ASP A 51 12.49 -5.37 -8.17
CA ASP A 51 12.64 -6.74 -7.63
C ASP A 51 11.28 -7.45 -7.37
N ASP A 52 10.32 -7.30 -8.29
CA ASP A 52 8.92 -7.79 -8.19
C ASP A 52 8.06 -7.13 -7.09
N GLU A 53 8.58 -6.07 -6.45
CA GLU A 53 7.87 -5.26 -5.46
C GLU A 53 7.46 -3.90 -6.06
N LEU A 54 6.18 -3.55 -5.90
CA LEU A 54 5.69 -2.24 -6.31
C LEU A 54 6.15 -1.18 -5.29
N VAL A 55 7.02 -0.28 -5.75
CA VAL A 55 7.45 0.90 -4.98
C VAL A 55 6.57 2.09 -5.36
N VAL A 56 6.09 2.80 -4.35
CA VAL A 56 5.29 4.02 -4.50
C VAL A 56 5.95 5.14 -3.70
N GLU A 57 6.30 6.22 -4.38
CA GLU A 57 6.96 7.40 -3.82
C GLU A 57 6.14 8.65 -4.15
N ASP A 58 5.91 9.52 -3.17
CA ASP A 58 5.33 10.85 -3.40
C ASP A 58 6.46 11.87 -3.59
N CYS A 59 6.59 12.41 -4.80
CA CYS A 59 7.62 13.38 -5.11
C CYS A 59 7.36 14.73 -4.40
N GLU A 60 6.09 15.06 -4.11
CA GLU A 60 5.70 16.31 -3.46
C GLU A 60 6.21 16.39 -2.02
N ASP A 61 6.26 15.25 -1.32
CA ASP A 61 6.78 15.14 0.05
C ASP A 61 8.23 15.63 0.16
N ASN A 62 9.00 15.53 -0.92
CA ASN A 62 10.38 15.99 -1.01
C ASN A 62 10.53 17.31 -1.80
N GLY A 63 9.43 17.90 -2.27
CA GLY A 63 9.43 19.11 -3.09
C GLY A 63 9.92 18.92 -4.52
N PHE A 64 9.91 17.67 -5.01
CA PHE A 64 10.17 17.31 -6.40
C PHE A 64 8.87 17.17 -7.18
N VAL A 65 8.97 17.04 -8.49
CA VAL A 65 7.84 16.68 -9.35
C VAL A 65 8.08 15.33 -10.01
N CYS A 66 7.01 14.57 -10.23
CA CYS A 66 7.13 13.34 -11.01
C CYS A 66 7.18 13.69 -12.50
N ASP A 67 8.25 13.31 -13.18
CA ASP A 67 8.39 13.50 -14.63
C ASP A 67 9.00 12.26 -15.30
N VAL A 68 8.83 12.14 -16.62
CA VAL A 68 9.37 11.04 -17.41
C VAL A 68 10.57 11.53 -18.22
N VAL A 69 11.76 10.98 -17.91
CA VAL A 69 13.03 11.33 -18.53
C VAL A 69 13.60 10.10 -19.22
N ASP A 70 13.88 10.21 -20.52
CA ASP A 70 14.42 9.08 -21.32
C ASP A 70 13.57 7.80 -21.20
N ASP A 71 12.24 7.96 -21.18
CA ASP A 71 11.21 6.92 -21.00
C ASP A 71 11.11 6.30 -19.59
N GLU A 72 11.86 6.80 -18.60
CA GLU A 72 11.82 6.38 -17.19
C GLU A 72 11.17 7.45 -16.31
N ALA A 73 10.21 7.06 -15.46
CA ALA A 73 9.57 7.93 -14.49
C ALA A 73 10.49 8.15 -13.28
N SER A 74 10.68 9.42 -12.89
CA SER A 74 11.55 9.79 -11.78
C SER A 74 11.07 11.06 -11.07
N CYS A 75 11.43 11.20 -9.79
CA CYS A 75 11.23 12.45 -9.05
C CYS A 75 12.40 13.41 -9.36
N ILE A 76 12.11 14.57 -9.96
CA ILE A 76 13.11 15.56 -10.41
C ILE A 76 12.89 16.98 -9.87
#